data_AF-A0A502IWL1-F1
#
_entry.id   AF-A0A502IWL1-F1
#
_cell.length_a   1.000
_cell.length_b   1.000
_cell.length_c   1.000
_cell.angle_alpha   90.00
_cell.angle_beta   90.00
_cell.angle_gamma   90.00
#
_symmetry.space_group_name_H-M   'P 1'
#
loop_
_entity.id
_entity.type
_entity.pdbx_description
1 polymer ?
#
loop_
_entity_poly.entity_id
_entity_poly.type
_entity_poly.pdbx_seq_one_letter_code
_entity_poly.pdbx_strand_id
1 'polypeptide(L)'
;MKRPTYTIASYIKKVFRPGERSLPRTDIIARLEEQLSLMPNGKSAEATLSEAMQLTDSPIKVGRTEAILELSYQPHQLFDQAYRFVRKSHSPKNLDQMMRELRQHTHFSWNQITKLLTLDKDPRFIQYDGDDRWYLAEWKLANDSIYEFLVSKAIDRLSIRLLFHMVENELKLSIKESIFAPELDGRFTVNGENIYVNGQDDTAIAIQEVEAAEAQVATTDTLVEKPALEQTEPQGKNLEPVQEEKIMITTQTKNVLTEVEQLLSKAASLLDQRNAEMSQEVISHFQESNMDAIEILMKEKHKNEQVVTDIKTIVTTLDQE
;
A
#
# COMPACT_ATOMS: atom_id res chain seq x y z
N MET A 1 8.70 -17.94 -7.40
CA MET A 1 7.86 -16.80 -6.93
C MET A 1 7.93 -15.69 -7.97
N LYS A 2 6.80 -15.09 -8.36
CA LYS A 2 6.75 -14.02 -9.37
C LYS A 2 7.14 -12.69 -8.71
N ARG A 3 8.19 -12.04 -9.22
CA ARG A 3 8.57 -10.67 -8.84
C ARG A 3 7.99 -9.68 -9.85
N PRO A 4 7.70 -8.43 -9.43
CA PRO A 4 7.28 -7.38 -10.37
C PRO A 4 8.40 -7.12 -11.38
N THR A 5 8.07 -7.20 -12.67
CA THR A 5 9.03 -7.00 -13.76
C THR A 5 8.46 -5.97 -14.73
N TYR A 6 9.32 -5.15 -15.33
CA TYR A 6 8.87 -4.09 -16.22
C TYR A 6 8.44 -4.66 -17.58
N THR A 7 7.57 -3.95 -18.30
CA THR A 7 7.40 -4.20 -19.73
C THR A 7 8.68 -3.86 -20.49
N ILE A 8 8.89 -4.44 -21.68
CA ILE A 8 10.11 -4.23 -22.49
C ILE A 8 10.34 -2.73 -22.75
N ALA A 9 9.28 -2.00 -23.15
CA ALA A 9 9.36 -0.55 -23.35
C ALA A 9 9.78 0.20 -22.07
N SER A 10 9.25 -0.21 -20.92
CA SER A 10 9.55 0.40 -19.62
C SER A 10 10.97 0.13 -19.13
N TYR A 11 11.51 -1.07 -19.39
CA TYR A 11 12.93 -1.38 -19.15
C TYR A 11 13.84 -0.44 -19.92
N ILE A 12 13.59 -0.25 -21.22
CA ILE A 12 14.39 0.66 -22.04
C ILE A 12 14.33 2.09 -21.51
N LYS A 13 13.16 2.58 -21.07
CA LYS A 13 13.04 3.93 -20.49
C LYS A 13 13.89 4.10 -19.23
N LYS A 14 13.97 3.09 -18.36
CA LYS A 14 14.73 3.13 -17.09
C LYS A 14 16.24 3.13 -17.26
N VAL A 15 16.74 2.76 -18.44
CA VAL A 15 18.17 2.80 -18.78
C VAL A 15 18.68 4.24 -18.93
N PHE A 16 17.81 5.14 -19.38
CA PHE A 16 18.11 6.55 -19.51
C PHE A 16 17.97 7.25 -18.16
N ARG A 17 19.01 7.96 -17.76
CA ARG A 17 18.98 8.77 -16.54
C ARG A 17 18.18 10.05 -16.78
N PRO A 18 17.64 10.70 -15.71
CA PRO A 18 16.96 11.98 -15.85
C PRO A 18 17.83 13.00 -16.59
N GLY A 19 17.32 13.52 -17.71
CA GLY A 19 18.00 14.50 -18.57
C GLY A 19 18.75 13.92 -19.76
N GLU A 20 19.00 12.61 -19.80
CA GLU A 20 19.59 11.95 -20.97
C GLU A 20 18.53 11.79 -22.07
N ARG A 21 18.84 12.21 -23.29
CA ARG A 21 17.95 12.06 -24.46
C ARG A 21 18.45 11.05 -25.48
N SER A 22 19.74 10.76 -25.46
CA SER A 22 20.39 9.90 -26.42
C SER A 22 21.55 9.17 -25.77
N LEU A 23 21.73 7.91 -26.11
CA LEU A 23 22.85 7.09 -25.63
C LEU A 23 23.40 6.21 -26.75
N PRO A 24 24.70 5.89 -26.73
CA PRO A 24 25.26 4.84 -27.58
C PRO A 24 24.59 3.50 -27.31
N ARG A 25 24.39 2.70 -28.36
CA ARG A 25 23.82 1.35 -28.27
C ARG A 25 24.60 0.46 -27.29
N THR A 26 25.92 0.56 -27.28
CA THR A 26 26.81 -0.17 -26.35
C THR A 26 26.50 0.17 -24.89
N ASP A 27 26.28 1.45 -24.59
CA ASP A 27 26.02 1.91 -23.24
C ASP A 27 24.63 1.48 -22.76
N ILE A 28 23.65 1.49 -23.67
CA ILE A 28 22.30 0.97 -23.40
C ILE A 28 22.38 -0.51 -23.07
N ILE A 29 23.10 -1.31 -23.85
CA ILE A 29 23.28 -2.75 -23.61
C ILE A 29 23.96 -2.98 -22.25
N ALA A 30 25.07 -2.28 -21.96
CA ALA A 30 25.78 -2.45 -20.71
C ALA A 30 24.91 -2.10 -19.48
N ARG A 31 24.16 -0.99 -19.54
CA ARG A 31 23.24 -0.58 -18.46
C ARG A 31 22.04 -1.51 -18.33
N LEU A 32 21.55 -2.02 -19.47
CA LEU A 32 20.54 -3.06 -19.47
C LEU A 32 21.10 -4.28 -18.73
N GLU A 33 22.26 -4.81 -19.07
CA GLU A 33 22.84 -5.97 -18.38
C GLU A 33 22.99 -5.75 -16.86
N GLU A 34 23.39 -4.56 -16.43
CA GLU A 34 23.44 -4.19 -15.00
C GLU A 34 22.06 -4.25 -14.33
N GLN A 35 21.02 -3.68 -14.97
CA GLN A 35 19.64 -3.66 -14.44
C GLN A 35 18.88 -4.99 -14.65
N LEU A 36 19.29 -5.81 -15.62
CA LEU A 36 18.63 -7.03 -16.08
C LEU A 36 19.08 -8.30 -15.34
N SER A 37 19.92 -8.18 -14.31
CA SER A 37 20.26 -9.29 -13.37
C SER A 37 19.01 -10.02 -12.81
N LEU A 38 17.82 -9.41 -12.94
CA LEU A 38 16.52 -9.86 -12.44
C LEU A 38 15.49 -10.23 -13.53
N MET A 39 15.90 -10.36 -14.81
CA MET A 39 14.96 -10.73 -15.88
C MET A 39 14.36 -12.13 -15.70
N PRO A 40 13.02 -12.30 -15.82
CA PRO A 40 12.37 -13.59 -15.71
C PRO A 40 12.56 -14.48 -16.96
N ASN A 41 12.96 -13.90 -18.10
CA ASN A 41 12.86 -14.56 -19.41
C ASN A 41 14.21 -14.98 -20.02
N GLY A 42 15.35 -14.72 -19.36
CA GLY A 42 16.68 -15.15 -19.83
C GLY A 42 17.12 -14.59 -21.20
N LYS A 43 16.42 -13.60 -21.75
CA LYS A 43 16.78 -12.94 -23.01
C LYS A 43 18.01 -12.05 -22.80
N SER A 44 18.91 -11.99 -23.79
CA SER A 44 20.04 -11.08 -23.77
C SER A 44 19.60 -9.61 -23.91
N ALA A 45 20.38 -8.68 -23.35
CA ALA A 45 20.10 -7.25 -23.45
C ALA A 45 19.96 -6.77 -24.90
N GLU A 46 20.75 -7.33 -25.82
CA GLU A 46 20.66 -7.02 -27.23
C GLU A 46 19.36 -7.52 -27.89
N ALA A 47 18.91 -8.74 -27.54
CA ALA A 47 17.63 -9.24 -28.02
C ALA A 47 16.45 -8.39 -27.53
N THR A 48 16.47 -7.99 -26.25
CA THR A 48 15.46 -7.08 -25.68
C THR A 48 15.48 -5.71 -26.35
N LEU A 49 16.66 -5.17 -26.66
CA LEU A 49 16.78 -3.91 -27.38
C LEU A 49 16.22 -3.99 -28.80
N SER A 50 16.57 -5.05 -29.54
CA SER A 50 16.04 -5.30 -30.88
C SER A 50 14.52 -5.48 -30.88
N GLU A 51 13.97 -6.20 -29.90
CA GLU A 51 12.52 -6.35 -29.71
C GLU A 51 11.85 -5.01 -29.42
N ALA A 52 12.43 -4.19 -28.53
CA ALA A 52 11.92 -2.87 -28.21
C ALA A 52 11.89 -1.94 -29.43
N MET A 53 12.87 -2.04 -30.33
CA MET A 53 12.91 -1.24 -31.56
C MET A 53 11.86 -1.66 -32.59
N GLN A 54 11.37 -2.90 -32.53
CA GLN A 54 10.34 -3.42 -33.44
C GLN A 54 8.90 -3.08 -32.98
N LEU A 55 8.73 -2.56 -31.77
CA LEU A 55 7.42 -2.13 -31.26
C LEU A 55 6.88 -0.93 -32.05
N THR A 56 5.60 -0.98 -32.39
CA THR A 56 4.90 0.09 -33.14
C THR A 56 5.04 1.46 -32.46
N ASP A 57 4.95 1.50 -31.14
CA ASP A 57 5.10 2.70 -30.32
C ASP A 57 6.37 2.65 -29.47
N SER A 58 7.49 2.27 -30.10
CA SER A 58 8.79 2.20 -29.41
C SER A 58 9.16 3.53 -28.72
N PRO A 59 9.64 3.49 -27.46
CA PRO A 59 10.12 4.67 -26.74
C PRO A 59 11.45 5.20 -27.29
N ILE A 60 12.11 4.46 -28.19
CA ILE A 60 13.42 4.79 -28.74
C ILE A 60 13.38 4.82 -30.26
N LYS A 61 14.25 5.65 -30.85
CA LYS A 61 14.46 5.77 -32.29
C LYS A 61 15.95 5.79 -32.59
N VAL A 62 16.30 5.34 -33.79
CA VAL A 62 17.67 5.49 -34.28
C VAL A 62 17.92 6.98 -34.53
N GLY A 63 18.99 7.51 -33.93
CA GLY A 63 19.39 8.89 -34.08
C GLY A 63 20.11 9.16 -35.40
N ARG A 64 21.06 10.10 -35.38
CA ARG A 64 21.86 10.46 -36.56
C ARG A 64 22.74 9.33 -37.11
N THR A 65 23.05 8.34 -36.29
CA THR A 65 23.90 7.19 -36.62
C THR A 65 23.28 5.96 -35.98
N GLU A 66 23.37 4.81 -36.64
CA GLU A 66 22.84 3.53 -36.13
C GLU A 66 23.40 3.14 -34.75
N ALA A 67 24.57 3.68 -34.39
CA ALA A 67 25.21 3.49 -33.11
C ALA A 67 24.57 4.30 -31.96
N ILE A 68 23.76 5.32 -32.24
CA ILE A 68 23.15 6.21 -31.25
C ILE A 68 21.64 6.03 -31.27
N LEU A 69 21.06 5.75 -30.11
CA LEU A 69 19.62 5.66 -29.92
C LEU A 69 19.13 6.86 -29.12
N GLU A 70 18.01 7.43 -29.55
CA GLU A 70 17.38 8.61 -28.97
C GLU A 70 16.00 8.27 -28.40
N LEU A 71 15.65 8.83 -27.24
CA LEU A 71 14.30 8.71 -26.68
C LEU A 71 13.32 9.51 -27.53
N SER A 72 12.21 8.89 -27.90
CA SER A 72 11.13 9.53 -28.66
C SER A 72 10.25 10.40 -27.75
N TYR A 73 10.82 11.45 -27.17
CA TYR A 73 10.07 12.37 -26.32
C TYR A 73 9.30 13.40 -27.16
N GLN A 74 7.97 13.44 -26.98
CA GLN A 74 7.11 14.47 -27.56
C GLN A 74 6.51 15.32 -26.44
N PRO A 75 6.99 16.56 -26.23
CA PRO A 75 6.40 17.44 -25.24
C PRO A 75 4.96 17.78 -25.66
N HIS A 76 3.98 17.39 -24.85
CA HIS A 76 2.59 17.71 -25.06
C HIS A 76 1.89 17.96 -23.72
N GLN A 77 1.01 18.96 -23.67
CA GLN A 77 0.33 19.37 -22.44
C GLN A 77 -0.46 18.21 -21.78
N LEU A 78 -1.03 17.31 -22.59
CA LEU A 78 -1.75 16.13 -22.10
C LEU A 78 -0.85 15.22 -21.24
N PHE A 79 0.41 15.01 -21.62
CA PHE A 79 1.33 14.20 -20.82
C PHE A 79 1.65 14.89 -19.49
N ASP A 80 1.81 16.22 -19.48
CA ASP A 80 2.08 16.98 -18.26
C ASP A 80 0.88 16.96 -17.30
N GLN A 81 -0.33 17.04 -17.83
CA GLN A 81 -1.55 16.93 -17.03
C GLN A 81 -1.74 15.50 -16.49
N ALA A 82 -1.51 14.47 -17.31
CA ALA A 82 -1.54 13.08 -16.87
C ALA A 82 -0.50 12.84 -15.76
N TYR A 83 0.72 13.36 -15.93
CA TYR A 83 1.78 13.25 -14.95
C TYR A 83 1.39 13.92 -13.64
N ARG A 84 0.84 15.16 -13.69
CA ARG A 84 0.34 15.86 -12.50
C ARG A 84 -0.78 15.10 -11.79
N PHE A 85 -1.69 14.49 -12.53
CA PHE A 85 -2.79 13.71 -11.97
C PHE A 85 -2.28 12.45 -11.24
N VAL A 86 -1.43 11.66 -11.90
CA VAL A 86 -0.84 10.46 -11.28
C VAL A 86 0.01 10.85 -10.07
N ARG A 87 0.81 11.91 -10.18
CA ARG A 87 1.65 12.41 -9.09
C ARG A 87 0.85 12.92 -7.90
N LYS A 88 -0.23 13.68 -8.14
CA LYS A 88 -1.10 14.23 -7.09
C LYS A 88 -1.86 13.14 -6.35
N SER A 89 -2.31 12.11 -7.06
CA SER A 89 -3.06 10.99 -6.48
C SER A 89 -2.16 9.93 -5.83
N HIS A 90 -0.84 9.99 -6.05
CA HIS A 90 0.17 9.07 -5.53
C HIS A 90 -0.25 7.59 -5.63
N SER A 91 -0.89 7.24 -6.75
CA SER A 91 -1.38 5.89 -7.00
C SER A 91 -1.31 5.61 -8.50
N PRO A 92 -1.01 4.36 -8.90
CA PRO A 92 -0.91 4.02 -10.31
C PRO A 92 -2.30 4.06 -10.93
N LYS A 93 -2.40 4.50 -12.19
CA LYS A 93 -3.69 4.77 -12.85
C LYS A 93 -3.81 4.03 -14.15
N ASN A 94 -5.02 3.56 -14.43
CA ASN A 94 -5.36 3.02 -15.75
C ASN A 94 -5.46 4.15 -16.78
N LEU A 95 -5.27 3.81 -18.05
CA LEU A 95 -5.44 4.74 -19.17
C LEU A 95 -6.82 5.42 -19.12
N ASP A 96 -7.88 4.64 -18.88
CA ASP A 96 -9.24 5.17 -18.77
C ASP A 96 -9.43 6.17 -17.65
N GLN A 97 -8.79 5.96 -16.49
CA GLN A 97 -8.86 6.89 -15.36
C GLN A 97 -8.16 8.20 -15.72
N MET A 98 -6.99 8.12 -16.35
CA MET A 98 -6.27 9.30 -16.83
C MET A 98 -7.06 10.06 -17.89
N MET A 99 -7.68 9.36 -18.85
CA MET A 99 -8.50 9.98 -19.89
C MET A 99 -9.72 10.72 -19.32
N ARG A 100 -10.39 10.13 -18.32
CA ARG A 100 -11.51 10.78 -17.63
C ARG A 100 -11.09 12.07 -16.96
N GLU A 101 -9.96 12.06 -16.25
CA GLU A 101 -9.43 13.27 -15.61
C GLU A 101 -9.04 14.33 -16.65
N LEU A 102 -8.31 13.94 -17.70
CA LEU A 102 -7.86 14.86 -18.75
C LEU A 102 -9.02 15.56 -19.44
N ARG A 103 -10.16 14.88 -19.63
CA ARG A 103 -11.37 15.50 -20.20
C ARG A 103 -12.03 16.54 -19.31
N GLN A 104 -11.86 16.46 -17.99
CA GLN A 104 -12.40 17.47 -17.08
C GLN A 104 -11.61 18.78 -17.17
N HIS A 105 -10.31 18.68 -17.48
CA HIS A 105 -9.39 19.82 -17.51
C HIS A 105 -9.00 20.27 -18.91
N THR A 106 -9.52 19.64 -19.96
CA THR A 106 -9.23 20.01 -21.36
C THR A 106 -10.46 19.93 -22.25
N HIS A 107 -10.40 20.66 -23.38
CA HIS A 107 -11.43 20.61 -24.42
C HIS A 107 -11.26 19.46 -25.42
N PHE A 108 -10.31 18.55 -25.20
CA PHE A 108 -10.08 17.44 -26.11
C PHE A 108 -11.18 16.38 -26.01
N SER A 109 -11.60 15.87 -27.16
CA SER A 109 -12.50 14.72 -27.22
C SER A 109 -11.78 13.42 -26.82
N TRP A 110 -12.54 12.41 -26.43
CA TRP A 110 -12.00 11.10 -26.05
C TRP A 110 -11.07 10.51 -27.13
N ASN A 111 -11.50 10.57 -28.39
CA ASN A 111 -10.73 10.05 -29.53
C ASN A 111 -9.44 10.84 -29.78
N GLN A 112 -9.44 12.15 -29.53
CA GLN A 112 -8.23 12.98 -29.64
C GLN A 112 -7.24 12.61 -28.54
N ILE A 113 -7.70 12.48 -27.29
CA ILE A 113 -6.84 12.09 -26.17
C ILE A 113 -6.25 10.70 -26.42
N THR A 114 -7.06 9.73 -26.85
CA THR A 114 -6.60 8.35 -27.12
C THR A 114 -5.48 8.32 -28.16
N LYS A 115 -5.57 9.13 -29.22
CA LYS A 115 -4.55 9.18 -30.28
C LYS A 115 -3.27 9.91 -29.84
N LEU A 116 -3.41 10.91 -28.98
CA LEU A 116 -2.28 11.75 -28.56
C LEU A 116 -1.55 11.18 -27.34
N LEU A 117 -2.27 10.60 -26.39
CA LEU A 117 -1.76 10.10 -25.12
C LEU A 117 -1.16 8.69 -25.29
N THR A 118 -0.06 8.61 -26.02
CA THR A 118 0.74 7.39 -26.18
C THR A 118 1.80 7.30 -25.07
N LEU A 119 1.40 6.79 -23.90
CA LEU A 119 2.24 6.75 -22.71
C LEU A 119 3.49 5.88 -22.88
N ASP A 120 3.46 4.90 -23.78
CA ASP A 120 4.63 4.12 -24.19
C ASP A 120 5.79 4.98 -24.71
N LYS A 121 5.52 6.16 -25.26
CA LYS A 121 6.57 7.06 -25.78
C LYS A 121 7.15 7.98 -24.72
N ASP A 122 6.38 8.31 -23.68
CA ASP A 122 6.83 9.24 -22.65
C ASP A 122 7.70 8.50 -21.62
N PRO A 123 8.96 8.91 -21.40
CA PRO A 123 9.88 8.25 -20.47
C PRO A 123 9.47 8.38 -19.00
N ARG A 124 8.56 9.31 -18.66
CA ARG A 124 8.09 9.52 -17.28
C ARG A 124 7.10 8.47 -16.82
N PHE A 125 6.54 7.69 -17.74
CA PHE A 125 5.56 6.65 -17.43
C PHE A 125 6.15 5.27 -17.71
N ILE A 126 5.95 4.36 -16.75
CA ILE A 126 6.38 2.98 -16.82
C ILE A 126 5.20 2.06 -16.50
N GLN A 127 5.28 0.83 -16.97
CA GLN A 127 4.30 -0.21 -16.77
C GLN A 127 5.01 -1.51 -16.36
N TYR A 128 4.37 -2.27 -15.48
CA TYR A 128 4.83 -3.60 -15.09
C TYR A 128 4.11 -4.68 -15.89
N ASP A 129 4.80 -5.79 -16.13
CA ASP A 129 4.25 -6.91 -16.86
C ASP A 129 3.09 -7.58 -16.10
N GLY A 130 1.95 -7.70 -16.77
CA GLY A 130 0.70 -8.16 -16.18
C GLY A 130 -0.09 -7.12 -15.38
N ASP A 131 0.27 -5.84 -15.44
CA ASP A 131 -0.52 -4.73 -14.89
C ASP A 131 -0.87 -3.70 -15.96
N ASP A 132 -2.15 -3.35 -16.08
CA ASP A 132 -2.64 -2.33 -17.02
C ASP A 132 -2.48 -0.90 -16.47
N ARG A 133 -2.09 -0.77 -15.20
CA ARG A 133 -1.87 0.53 -14.55
C ARG A 133 -0.51 1.12 -14.94
N TRP A 134 -0.51 2.44 -15.07
CA TRP A 134 0.68 3.23 -15.32
C TRP A 134 1.25 3.80 -14.02
N TYR A 135 2.56 3.71 -13.92
CA TYR A 135 3.38 4.17 -12.79
C TYR A 135 4.30 5.29 -13.26
N LEU A 136 4.78 6.11 -12.33
CA LEU A 136 5.80 7.11 -12.65
C LEU A 136 7.20 6.49 -12.62
N ALA A 137 8.04 6.90 -13.57
CA ALA A 137 9.44 6.50 -13.66
C ALA A 137 10.27 6.92 -12.45
N GLU A 138 9.87 7.97 -11.74
CA GLU A 138 10.55 8.43 -10.52
C GLU A 138 10.23 7.54 -9.29
N TRP A 139 9.13 6.76 -9.35
CA TRP A 139 8.76 5.90 -8.24
C TRP A 139 9.62 4.65 -8.17
N LYS A 140 10.08 4.33 -6.95
CA LYS A 140 10.79 3.10 -6.61
C LYS A 140 9.82 2.10 -5.99
N LEU A 141 9.88 0.85 -6.41
CA LEU A 141 9.12 -0.21 -5.74
C LEU A 141 9.75 -0.50 -4.39
N ALA A 142 8.94 -0.44 -3.34
CA ALA A 142 9.35 -0.77 -1.97
C ALA A 142 9.02 -2.23 -1.58
N ASN A 143 8.51 -3.04 -2.52
CA ASN A 143 8.06 -4.42 -2.23
C ASN A 143 9.16 -5.27 -1.58
N ASP A 144 10.40 -5.22 -2.07
CA ASP A 144 11.52 -5.98 -1.50
C ASP A 144 11.86 -5.52 -0.07
N SER A 145 12.00 -4.22 0.14
CA SER A 145 12.31 -3.67 1.48
C SER A 145 11.20 -3.95 2.49
N ILE A 146 9.94 -3.88 2.06
CA ILE A 146 8.78 -4.19 2.91
C ILE A 146 8.76 -5.69 3.23
N TYR A 147 9.01 -6.56 2.25
CA TYR A 147 9.10 -8.00 2.48
C TYR A 147 10.20 -8.34 3.48
N GLU A 148 11.42 -7.84 3.26
CA GLU A 148 12.57 -8.06 4.15
C GLU A 148 12.27 -7.59 5.58
N PHE A 149 11.62 -6.44 5.72
CA PHE A 149 11.23 -5.93 7.04
C PHE A 149 10.22 -6.84 7.73
N LEU A 150 9.14 -7.23 7.04
CA LEU A 150 8.09 -8.07 7.62
C LEU A 150 8.64 -9.43 8.05
N VAL A 151 9.51 -10.04 7.23
CA VAL A 151 10.19 -11.29 7.58
C VAL A 151 11.13 -11.09 8.77
N SER A 152 11.90 -10.00 8.82
CA SER A 152 12.83 -9.73 9.93
C SER A 152 12.12 -9.52 11.27
N LYS A 153 10.87 -9.05 11.25
CA LYS A 153 10.02 -8.82 12.44
C LYS A 153 9.05 -9.97 12.71
N ALA A 154 9.07 -11.01 11.88
CA ALA A 154 8.12 -12.12 11.91
C ALA A 154 6.65 -11.66 11.92
N ILE A 155 6.30 -10.73 11.04
CA ILE A 155 4.95 -10.19 10.91
C ILE A 155 4.27 -10.85 9.71
N ASP A 156 3.35 -11.78 9.97
CA ASP A 156 2.61 -12.50 8.92
C ASP A 156 1.50 -11.65 8.29
N ARG A 157 0.95 -10.70 9.06
CA ARG A 157 -0.19 -9.86 8.67
C ARG A 157 0.06 -8.39 8.96
N LEU A 158 -0.17 -7.55 7.96
CA LEU A 158 -0.06 -6.09 8.05
C LEU A 158 -1.35 -5.41 7.56
N SER A 159 -1.89 -4.47 8.32
CA SER A 159 -2.95 -3.59 7.84
C SER A 159 -2.39 -2.49 6.92
N ILE A 160 -3.07 -2.20 5.81
CA ILE A 160 -2.70 -1.13 4.87
C ILE A 160 -2.56 0.23 5.58
N ARG A 161 -3.35 0.49 6.64
CA ARG A 161 -3.28 1.75 7.40
C ARG A 161 -1.94 1.91 8.13
N LEU A 162 -1.36 0.81 8.61
CA LEU A 162 -0.07 0.79 9.30
C LEU A 162 1.11 0.84 8.32
N LEU A 163 0.89 0.51 7.05
CA LEU A 163 1.92 0.51 6.02
C LEU A 163 2.60 1.89 5.90
N PHE A 164 1.82 2.98 5.87
CA PHE A 164 2.37 4.32 5.70
C PHE A 164 3.30 4.71 6.86
N HIS A 165 2.86 4.45 8.09
CA HIS A 165 3.66 4.70 9.29
C HIS A 165 4.95 3.86 9.29
N MET A 166 4.84 2.58 8.93
CA MET A 166 5.98 1.67 8.86
C MET A 166 7.01 2.09 7.80
N VAL A 167 6.56 2.49 6.60
CA VAL A 167 7.44 2.88 5.49
C VAL A 167 8.25 4.12 5.84
N GLU A 168 7.64 5.11 6.49
CA GLU A 168 8.31 6.37 6.84
C GLU A 168 9.22 6.23 8.07
N ASN A 169 8.73 5.61 9.15
CA ASN A 169 9.45 5.59 10.42
C ASN A 169 10.48 4.45 10.52
N GLU A 170 10.13 3.26 10.07
CA GLU A 170 10.98 2.07 10.22
C GLU A 170 11.93 1.92 9.03
N LEU A 171 11.39 1.98 7.81
CA LEU A 171 12.17 1.78 6.59
C LEU A 171 12.89 3.05 6.12
N LYS A 172 12.55 4.23 6.68
CA LYS A 172 13.10 5.55 6.29
C LYS A 172 12.98 5.81 4.78
N LEU A 173 11.97 5.23 4.15
CA LEU A 173 11.70 5.44 2.74
C LEU A 173 10.78 6.63 2.58
N SER A 174 11.08 7.49 1.61
CA SER A 174 10.18 8.60 1.30
C SER A 174 8.89 8.06 0.69
N ILE A 175 7.76 8.27 1.36
CA ILE A 175 6.44 7.90 0.83
C ILE A 175 6.24 8.55 -0.54
N LYS A 176 6.73 9.78 -0.77
CA LYS A 176 6.54 10.48 -2.05
C LYS A 176 7.22 9.81 -3.24
N GLU A 177 8.34 9.14 -3.00
CA GLU A 177 9.16 8.52 -4.06
C GLU A 177 9.03 7.00 -4.12
N SER A 178 8.37 6.40 -3.13
CA SER A 178 8.27 4.95 -3.02
C SER A 178 6.83 4.51 -3.21
N ILE A 179 6.63 3.40 -3.92
CA ILE A 179 5.32 2.81 -4.11
C ILE A 179 5.34 1.34 -3.74
N PHE A 180 4.26 0.90 -3.10
CA PHE A 180 4.05 -0.49 -2.74
C PHE A 180 2.95 -1.07 -3.63
N ALA A 181 3.27 -2.13 -4.36
CA ALA A 181 2.36 -2.79 -5.30
C ALA A 181 2.32 -4.30 -4.99
N PRO A 182 1.64 -4.72 -3.92
CA PRO A 182 1.64 -6.11 -3.45
C PRO A 182 1.02 -7.07 -4.47
N GLU A 183 0.04 -6.62 -5.25
CA GLU A 183 -0.66 -7.42 -6.26
C GLU A 183 0.28 -7.94 -7.38
N LEU A 184 1.42 -7.28 -7.59
CA LEU A 184 2.39 -7.65 -8.63
C LEU A 184 3.43 -8.67 -8.15
N ASP A 185 3.42 -8.99 -6.86
CA ASP A 185 4.44 -9.77 -6.21
C ASP A 185 3.82 -10.97 -5.51
N GLY A 186 4.19 -12.16 -5.97
CA GLY A 186 3.59 -13.41 -5.48
C GLY A 186 3.89 -13.72 -4.01
N ARG A 187 4.79 -12.95 -3.36
CA ARG A 187 5.06 -13.05 -1.92
C ARG A 187 3.97 -12.43 -1.06
N PHE A 188 3.08 -11.63 -1.63
CA PHE A 188 2.02 -10.97 -0.89
C PHE A 188 0.65 -11.46 -1.35
N THR A 189 -0.27 -11.57 -0.40
CA THR A 189 -1.69 -11.74 -0.70
C THR A 189 -2.47 -10.60 -0.06
N VAL A 190 -3.28 -9.90 -0.85
CA VAL A 190 -4.10 -8.79 -0.38
C VAL A 190 -5.53 -9.29 -0.21
N ASN A 191 -6.07 -9.19 1.01
CA ASN A 191 -7.48 -9.47 1.28
C ASN A 191 -8.09 -8.29 2.04
N GLY A 192 -8.83 -7.45 1.31
CA GLY A 192 -9.43 -6.23 1.82
C GLY A 192 -8.38 -5.24 2.31
N GLU A 193 -8.45 -4.88 3.60
CA GLU A 193 -7.52 -3.94 4.24
C GLU A 193 -6.24 -4.60 4.80
N ASN A 194 -6.07 -5.92 4.61
CA ASN A 194 -4.96 -6.67 5.17
C ASN A 194 -4.07 -7.27 4.07
N ILE A 195 -2.76 -7.21 4.31
CA ILE A 195 -1.71 -7.80 3.50
C ILE A 195 -1.14 -8.98 4.28
N TYR A 196 -1.05 -10.13 3.63
CA TYR A 196 -0.47 -11.36 4.17
C TYR A 196 0.85 -11.64 3.47
N VAL A 197 1.86 -12.08 4.22
CA VAL A 197 3.16 -12.47 3.68
C VAL A 197 3.18 -13.98 3.48
N ASN A 198 3.22 -14.40 2.22
CA ASN A 198 3.31 -15.80 1.86
C ASN A 198 4.76 -16.26 2.03
N GLY A 199 4.98 -17.27 2.87
CA GLY A 199 6.30 -17.89 3.06
C GLY A 199 6.88 -17.82 4.48
N GLN A 200 6.12 -17.36 5.47
CA GLN A 200 6.37 -17.74 6.86
C GLN A 200 5.58 -19.03 7.12
N ASP A 201 6.26 -20.16 6.98
CA ASP A 201 5.81 -21.50 7.32
C ASP A 201 4.49 -21.98 6.67
N ASP A 202 4.63 -22.70 5.56
CA ASP A 202 3.65 -23.65 5.00
C ASP A 202 3.20 -24.76 6.02
N THR A 203 3.56 -24.66 7.30
CA THR A 203 3.15 -25.60 8.36
C THR A 203 2.07 -25.06 9.29
N ALA A 204 1.79 -23.76 9.35
CA ALA A 204 0.81 -23.20 10.29
C ALA A 204 -0.61 -23.05 9.71
N ILE A 205 -0.73 -22.79 8.41
CA ILE A 205 -2.04 -22.50 7.77
C ILE A 205 -2.83 -23.79 7.49
N ALA A 206 -2.15 -24.93 7.32
CA ALA A 206 -2.81 -26.23 7.16
C ALA A 206 -3.48 -26.76 8.45
N ILE A 207 -3.21 -26.16 9.61
CA ILE A 207 -3.83 -26.57 10.88
C ILE A 207 -5.14 -25.79 11.12
N GLN A 208 -5.23 -24.52 10.69
CA GLN A 208 -6.43 -23.71 10.91
C GLN A 208 -7.56 -23.96 9.90
N GLU A 209 -7.27 -24.39 8.67
CA GLU A 209 -8.33 -24.78 7.72
C GLU A 209 -8.89 -26.19 7.97
N VAL A 210 -8.15 -27.07 8.67
CA VAL A 210 -8.64 -28.41 9.06
C VAL A 210 -9.49 -28.34 10.34
N GLU A 211 -9.13 -27.51 11.32
CA GLU A 211 -9.94 -27.33 12.54
C GLU A 211 -11.25 -26.55 12.28
N ALA A 212 -11.29 -25.65 11.29
CA ALA A 212 -12.53 -24.97 10.90
C ALA A 212 -13.47 -25.85 10.06
N ALA A 213 -12.92 -26.80 9.29
CA ALA A 213 -13.71 -27.73 8.49
C ALA A 213 -14.28 -28.91 9.30
N GLU A 214 -13.60 -29.35 10.38
CA GLU A 214 -14.12 -30.41 11.26
C GLU A 214 -15.18 -29.91 12.27
N ALA A 215 -15.25 -28.59 12.52
CA ALA A 215 -16.23 -28.00 13.43
C ALA A 215 -17.58 -27.61 12.79
N GLN A 216 -17.75 -27.75 11.46
CA GLN A 216 -18.97 -27.33 10.74
C GLN A 216 -19.69 -28.42 9.94
N VAL A 217 -19.31 -29.70 10.06
CA VAL A 217 -20.02 -30.82 9.37
C VAL A 217 -20.88 -31.66 10.33
N ALA A 218 -20.96 -31.32 11.61
CA ALA A 218 -21.71 -32.10 12.60
C ALA A 218 -22.98 -31.40 13.12
N THR A 219 -23.86 -30.89 12.24
CA THR A 219 -25.27 -30.64 12.62
C THR A 219 -26.17 -30.46 11.38
N THR A 220 -27.30 -31.20 11.37
CA THR A 220 -28.43 -31.24 10.41
C THR A 220 -28.15 -32.04 9.13
N ASP A 221 -28.78 -33.16 8.79
CA ASP A 221 -30.11 -33.72 9.10
C ASP A 221 -30.08 -35.26 8.98
N THR A 222 -30.86 -35.97 9.81
CA THR A 222 -31.95 -36.90 9.43
C THR A 222 -32.34 -37.79 10.62
N LEU A 223 -33.51 -37.52 11.21
CA LEU A 223 -34.24 -38.40 12.15
C LEU A 223 -35.24 -39.24 11.34
N VAL A 224 -35.27 -40.58 11.52
CA VAL A 224 -36.47 -41.42 11.75
C VAL A 224 -36.05 -42.83 12.27
N GLU A 225 -36.78 -43.29 13.29
CA GLU A 225 -36.99 -44.68 13.81
C GLU A 225 -36.03 -45.35 14.84
N LYS A 226 -36.42 -45.23 16.14
CA LYS A 226 -36.64 -46.24 17.22
C LYS A 226 -36.19 -47.72 17.05
N PRO A 227 -36.17 -48.55 18.13
CA PRO A 227 -35.80 -48.35 19.56
C PRO A 227 -35.01 -49.55 20.19
N ALA A 228 -34.49 -49.42 21.43
CA ALA A 228 -34.35 -50.45 22.51
C ALA A 228 -33.20 -50.08 23.48
N LEU A 229 -33.48 -49.70 24.74
CA LEU A 229 -33.37 -50.53 25.96
C LEU A 229 -31.91 -50.95 26.30
N GLU A 230 -31.29 -50.33 27.31
CA GLU A 230 -31.12 -50.92 28.66
C GLU A 230 -30.29 -50.04 29.60
N GLN A 231 -30.55 -50.26 30.89
CA GLN A 231 -30.12 -49.51 32.06
C GLN A 231 -28.69 -49.91 32.48
N THR A 232 -27.89 -48.97 33.00
CA THR A 232 -27.16 -49.13 34.28
C THR A 232 -26.35 -47.86 34.65
N GLU A 233 -26.75 -47.22 35.74
CA GLU A 233 -25.87 -46.47 36.67
C GLU A 233 -25.46 -47.44 37.81
N PRO A 234 -24.62 -47.08 38.82
CA PRO A 234 -23.56 -46.06 38.91
C PRO A 234 -22.28 -46.61 39.61
N GLN A 235 -21.21 -45.81 39.68
CA GLN A 235 -20.16 -45.71 40.74
C GLN A 235 -18.96 -44.96 40.11
N GLY A 236 -18.38 -43.87 40.60
CA GLY A 236 -18.37 -43.23 41.92
C GLY A 236 -16.90 -42.95 42.29
N LYS A 237 -16.44 -41.69 42.27
CA LYS A 237 -15.48 -41.06 43.22
C LYS A 237 -14.95 -39.68 42.74
N ASN A 238 -15.36 -38.66 43.50
CA ASN A 238 -14.67 -37.43 43.91
C ASN A 238 -13.33 -37.02 43.23
N LEU A 239 -13.28 -35.78 42.73
CA LEU A 239 -12.59 -34.63 43.35
C LEU A 239 -12.82 -33.35 42.51
N GLU A 240 -13.46 -32.32 43.10
CA GLU A 240 -13.47 -30.91 42.66
C GLU A 240 -12.06 -30.26 42.84
N PRO A 241 -11.82 -28.98 42.47
CA PRO A 241 -12.18 -28.23 41.26
C PRO A 241 -10.95 -27.50 40.65
N VAL A 242 -10.80 -27.44 39.33
CA VAL A 242 -9.81 -26.54 38.68
C VAL A 242 -10.52 -25.21 38.33
N GLN A 243 -10.51 -24.27 39.28
CA GLN A 243 -11.02 -22.89 39.11
C GLN A 243 -9.90 -21.87 38.80
N GLU A 244 -8.68 -22.29 38.47
CA GLU A 244 -7.54 -21.38 38.34
C GLU A 244 -7.37 -20.74 36.95
N GLU A 245 -7.93 -21.31 35.88
CA GLU A 245 -7.77 -20.74 34.52
C GLU A 245 -8.64 -19.51 34.24
N LYS A 246 -9.71 -19.28 35.02
CA LYS A 246 -10.61 -18.13 34.81
C LYS A 246 -10.09 -16.83 35.45
N ILE A 247 -9.08 -16.91 36.32
CA ILE A 247 -8.55 -15.74 37.05
C ILE A 247 -7.42 -15.05 36.27
N MET A 248 -6.64 -15.78 35.45
CA MET A 248 -5.53 -15.20 34.68
C MET A 248 -5.99 -14.37 33.47
N ILE A 249 -7.08 -14.77 32.79
CA ILE A 249 -7.62 -14.02 31.64
C ILE A 249 -8.25 -12.68 32.11
N THR A 250 -8.90 -12.69 33.27
CA THR A 250 -9.57 -11.51 33.84
C THR A 250 -8.60 -10.49 34.43
N THR A 251 -7.36 -10.87 34.75
CA THR A 251 -6.33 -9.96 35.26
C THR A 251 -5.52 -9.30 34.14
N GLN A 252 -5.31 -9.97 33.00
CA GLN A 252 -4.68 -9.37 31.82
C GLN A 252 -5.56 -8.31 31.14
N THR A 253 -6.87 -8.54 31.01
CA THR A 253 -7.80 -7.57 30.41
C THR A 253 -7.94 -6.30 31.24
N LYS A 254 -7.95 -6.41 32.57
CA LYS A 254 -7.95 -5.24 33.47
C LYS A 254 -6.73 -4.35 33.31
N ASN A 255 -5.55 -4.96 33.10
CA ASN A 255 -4.30 -4.20 32.92
C ASN A 255 -4.30 -3.40 31.61
N VAL A 256 -4.80 -4.01 30.52
CA VAL A 256 -4.94 -3.34 29.23
C VAL A 256 -5.95 -2.20 29.30
N LEU A 257 -7.09 -2.39 29.97
CA LEU A 257 -8.10 -1.33 30.12
C LEU A 257 -7.54 -0.12 30.88
N THR A 258 -6.79 -0.35 31.97
CA THR A 258 -6.15 0.75 32.72
C THR A 258 -5.08 1.47 31.90
N GLU A 259 -4.36 0.78 31.02
CA GLU A 259 -3.38 1.39 30.13
C GLU A 259 -4.05 2.27 29.06
N VAL A 260 -5.16 1.78 28.48
CA VAL A 260 -5.95 2.55 27.50
C VAL A 260 -6.54 3.81 28.14
N GLU A 261 -7.08 3.72 29.36
CA GLU A 261 -7.62 4.85 30.10
C GLU A 261 -6.55 5.93 30.40
N GLN A 262 -5.35 5.50 30.79
CA GLN A 262 -4.21 6.40 31.00
C GLN A 262 -3.77 7.10 29.72
N LEU A 263 -3.73 6.37 28.60
CA LEU A 263 -3.36 6.93 27.29
C LEU A 263 -4.41 7.93 26.79
N LEU A 264 -5.70 7.62 26.94
CA LEU A 264 -6.81 8.53 26.59
C LEU A 264 -6.78 9.80 27.45
N SER A 265 -6.57 9.65 28.75
CA SER A 265 -6.45 10.79 29.67
C SER A 265 -5.25 11.67 29.33
N LYS A 266 -4.10 11.06 28.99
CA LYS A 266 -2.92 11.79 28.53
C LYS A 266 -3.18 12.52 27.21
N ALA A 267 -3.85 11.87 26.25
CA ALA A 267 -4.21 12.49 24.97
C ALA A 267 -5.14 13.70 25.17
N ALA A 268 -6.15 13.58 26.04
CA ALA A 268 -7.03 14.70 26.39
C ALA A 268 -6.24 15.87 27.02
N SER A 269 -5.30 15.58 27.91
CA SER A 269 -4.47 16.63 28.54
C SER A 269 -3.59 17.39 27.54
N LEU A 270 -3.03 16.69 26.54
CA LEU A 270 -2.22 17.31 25.49
C LEU A 270 -3.07 18.18 24.55
N LEU A 271 -4.29 17.76 24.23
CA LEU A 271 -5.23 18.55 23.44
C LEU A 271 -5.70 19.80 24.21
N ASP A 272 -5.96 19.68 25.51
CA ASP A 272 -6.28 20.83 26.38
C ASP A 272 -5.11 21.83 26.44
N GLN A 273 -3.87 21.34 26.52
CA GLN A 273 -2.67 22.17 26.44
C GLN A 273 -2.56 22.88 25.08
N ARG A 274 -2.72 22.16 23.96
CA ARG A 274 -2.69 22.74 22.61
C ARG A 274 -3.77 23.81 22.44
N ASN A 275 -4.97 23.59 22.99
CA ASN A 275 -6.05 24.58 22.98
C ASN A 275 -5.69 25.86 23.74
N ALA A 276 -4.94 25.76 24.84
CA ALA A 276 -4.45 26.93 25.56
C ALA A 276 -3.38 27.68 24.75
N GLU A 277 -2.45 26.98 24.11
CA GLU A 277 -1.40 27.58 23.26
C GLU A 277 -1.98 28.28 22.03
N MET A 278 -3.02 27.72 21.39
CA MET A 278 -3.69 28.35 20.24
C MET A 278 -4.26 29.73 20.58
N SER A 279 -4.68 29.97 21.83
CA SER A 279 -5.14 31.30 22.24
C SER A 279 -4.05 32.37 22.15
N GLN A 280 -2.78 31.99 22.38
CA GLN A 280 -1.62 32.87 22.23
C GLN A 280 -1.24 33.06 20.76
N GLU A 281 -1.33 32.00 19.96
CA GLU A 281 -1.08 32.07 18.50
C GLU A 281 -2.07 32.98 17.79
N VAL A 282 -3.35 32.95 18.17
CA VAL A 282 -4.36 33.86 17.62
C VAL A 282 -4.00 35.32 17.90
N ILE A 283 -3.49 35.64 19.10
CA ILE A 283 -3.05 37.00 19.43
C ILE A 283 -1.85 37.40 18.56
N SER A 284 -0.90 36.48 18.34
CA SER A 284 0.26 36.72 17.46
C SER A 284 -0.16 37.00 16.02
N HIS A 285 -1.00 36.15 15.43
CA HIS A 285 -1.47 36.34 14.06
C HIS A 285 -2.40 37.55 13.90
N PHE A 286 -3.10 37.94 14.96
CA PHE A 286 -3.88 39.17 14.97
C PHE A 286 -2.98 40.42 14.89
N GLN A 287 -1.85 40.43 15.61
CA GLN A 287 -0.85 41.51 15.51
C GLN A 287 -0.25 41.61 14.11
N GLU A 288 -0.11 40.48 13.42
CA GLU A 288 0.39 40.39 12.03
C GLU A 288 -0.70 40.66 10.97
N SER A 289 -1.95 40.90 11.37
CA SER A 289 -3.11 41.05 10.47
C SER A 289 -3.34 39.84 9.54
N ASN A 290 -2.94 38.64 9.97
CA ASN A 290 -3.08 37.41 9.19
C ASN A 290 -4.40 36.69 9.53
N MET A 291 -5.49 37.17 8.94
CA MET A 291 -6.84 36.67 9.23
C MET A 291 -7.05 35.22 8.76
N ASP A 292 -6.40 34.79 7.68
CA ASP A 292 -6.51 33.43 7.16
C ASP A 292 -5.93 32.41 8.15
N ALA A 293 -4.79 32.73 8.78
CA ALA A 293 -4.19 31.88 9.80
C ALA A 293 -5.08 31.75 11.05
N ILE A 294 -5.75 32.82 11.45
CA ILE A 294 -6.69 32.82 12.57
C ILE A 294 -7.91 31.92 12.26
N GLU A 295 -8.45 31.97 11.03
CA GLU A 295 -9.58 31.11 10.64
C GLU A 295 -9.19 29.62 10.68
N ILE A 296 -7.98 29.28 10.23
CA ILE A 296 -7.44 27.92 10.31
C ILE A 296 -7.32 27.48 11.77
N LEU A 297 -6.73 28.31 12.64
CA LEU A 297 -6.59 28.01 14.07
C LEU A 297 -7.93 27.86 14.77
N MET A 298 -8.93 28.66 14.43
CA MET A 298 -10.28 28.50 14.98
C MET A 298 -10.93 27.18 14.57
N LYS A 299 -10.75 26.74 13.32
CA LYS A 299 -11.25 25.43 12.85
C LYS A 299 -10.51 24.27 13.53
N GLU A 300 -9.21 24.41 13.75
CA GLU A 300 -8.41 23.43 14.50
C GLU A 300 -8.88 23.34 15.95
N LYS A 301 -9.03 24.47 16.63
CA LYS A 301 -9.53 24.55 18.00
C LYS A 301 -10.89 23.85 18.16
N HIS A 302 -11.83 24.13 17.26
CA HIS A 302 -13.16 23.51 17.33
C HIS A 302 -13.09 21.98 17.20
N LYS A 303 -12.24 21.46 16.31
CA LYS A 303 -12.03 20.02 16.17
C LYS A 303 -11.39 19.42 17.42
N ASN A 304 -10.39 20.09 17.99
CA ASN A 304 -9.72 19.60 19.19
C ASN A 304 -10.67 19.56 20.40
N GLU A 305 -11.50 20.59 20.59
CA GLU A 305 -12.54 20.61 21.64
C GLU A 305 -13.55 19.47 21.47
N GLN A 306 -13.96 19.18 20.23
CA GLN A 306 -14.85 18.06 19.94
C GLN A 306 -14.19 16.71 20.31
N VAL A 307 -12.96 16.48 19.86
CA VAL A 307 -12.21 15.24 20.16
C VAL A 307 -11.97 15.07 21.66
N VAL A 308 -11.66 16.14 22.39
CA VAL A 308 -11.51 16.09 23.86
C VAL A 308 -12.83 15.69 24.52
N THR A 309 -13.96 16.20 24.03
CA THR A 309 -15.29 15.86 24.56
C THR A 309 -15.62 14.40 24.32
N ASP A 310 -15.31 13.89 23.12
CA ASP A 310 -15.51 12.49 22.76
C ASP A 310 -14.63 11.56 23.61
N ILE A 311 -13.35 11.90 23.80
CA ILE A 311 -12.43 11.15 24.66
C ILE A 311 -12.93 11.12 26.11
N LYS A 312 -13.35 12.27 26.65
CA LYS A 312 -13.91 12.35 28.02
C LYS A 312 -15.16 11.47 28.16
N THR A 313 -16.01 11.43 27.14
CA THR A 313 -17.20 10.56 27.12
C THR A 313 -16.82 9.08 27.11
N ILE A 314 -15.82 8.69 26.32
CA ILE A 314 -15.29 7.32 26.27
C ILE A 314 -14.68 6.92 27.62
N VAL A 315 -13.88 7.78 28.25
CA VAL A 315 -13.32 7.50 29.58
C VAL A 315 -14.43 7.33 30.62
N THR A 316 -15.44 8.22 30.65
CA THR A 316 -16.55 8.09 31.60
C THR A 316 -17.44 6.87 31.38
N THR A 317 -17.51 6.34 30.15
CA THR A 317 -18.26 5.11 29.86
C THR A 317 -17.47 3.87 30.24
N LEU A 318 -16.15 3.89 30.07
CA LEU A 318 -15.25 2.85 30.55
C LEU A 318 -15.20 2.76 32.09
N ASP A 319 -15.37 3.87 32.80
CA ASP A 319 -15.45 3.90 34.28
C ASP A 319 -16.76 3.30 34.84
N GLN A 320 -17.79 3.13 34.00
CA GLN A 320 -19.12 2.65 34.42
C GLN A 320 -19.37 1.15 34.16
N GLU A 321 -18.45 0.46 33.48
CA GLU A 321 -18.48 -1.00 33.23
C GLU A 321 -17.58 -1.79 34.20
#